data_AF-A0A2Z6EZM1-F1
#
_entry.id   AF-A0A2Z6EZM1-F1
#
_cell.length_a   1.000
_cell.length_b   1.000
_cell.length_c   1.000
_cell.angle_alpha   90.00
_cell.angle_beta   90.00
_cell.angle_gamma   90.00
#
_symmetry.space_group_name_H-M   'P 1'
#
loop_
_entity.id
_entity.type
_entity.pdbx_description
1 polymer ?
#
loop_
_entity_poly.entity_id
_entity_poly.type
_entity_poly.pdbx_seq_one_letter_code
_entity_poly.pdbx_strand_id
1 'polypeptide(L)'
;MAKIAHEPVKRAMSRIRELSADEEARRLAFVRERALRDEVSQLNEARKEGEQVGLEKGEQIGLEKGEQIGLEKGERLRAEKTARNLIKTNALSDEQIAQATGLTQGEVAQLRAERQK
;
A
#
# COMPACT_ATOMS: atom_id res chain seq x y z
N MET A 1 -6.24 -21.28 62.66
CA MET A 1 -5.19 -22.05 61.95
C MET A 1 -4.40 -22.84 62.99
N ALA A 2 -4.34 -24.17 62.87
CA ALA A 2 -3.64 -25.00 63.84
C ALA A 2 -2.14 -24.63 63.91
N LYS A 3 -1.63 -24.31 65.10
CA LYS A 3 -0.20 -24.06 65.30
C LYS A 3 0.53 -25.39 65.09
N ILE A 4 1.19 -25.55 63.95
CA ILE A 4 2.03 -26.71 63.66
C ILE A 4 3.21 -26.66 64.63
N ALA A 5 3.12 -27.43 65.71
CA ALA A 5 4.12 -27.43 66.79
C ALA A 5 5.32 -28.35 66.50
N HIS A 6 5.21 -29.21 65.47
CA HIS A 6 6.24 -30.19 65.15
C HIS A 6 7.33 -29.57 64.26
N GLU A 7 8.52 -29.36 64.85
CA GLU A 7 9.64 -28.66 64.22
C GLU A 7 10.10 -29.25 62.87
N PRO A 8 10.15 -30.58 62.68
CA PRO A 8 10.41 -31.16 61.36
C PRO A 8 9.43 -30.74 60.26
N VAL A 9 8.13 -30.60 60.57
CA VAL A 9 7.11 -30.17 59.60
C VAL A 9 7.31 -28.70 59.25
N LYS A 10 7.65 -27.86 60.24
CA LYS A 10 7.95 -26.45 60.01
C LYS A 10 9.16 -26.25 59.10
N ARG A 11 10.24 -27.01 59.32
CA ARG A 11 11.43 -27.01 58.45
C ARG A 11 11.12 -27.48 57.02
N ALA A 12 10.33 -28.55 56.87
CA ALA A 12 9.90 -29.03 55.56
C ALA A 12 9.06 -27.96 54.81
N MET A 13 8.13 -27.30 55.52
CA MET A 13 7.30 -26.22 54.95
C MET A 13 8.12 -24.99 54.54
N SER A 14 9.11 -24.59 55.34
CA SER A 14 10.05 -23.51 54.96
C SER A 14 10.84 -23.87 53.70
N ARG A 15 11.35 -25.11 53.63
CA ARG A 15 12.11 -25.57 52.47
C ARG A 15 11.28 -25.62 51.20
N ILE A 16 10.01 -26.06 51.30
CA ILE A 16 9.08 -26.05 50.16
C ILE A 16 8.82 -24.61 49.71
N ARG A 17 8.60 -23.66 50.63
CA ARG A 17 8.39 -22.24 50.26
C ARG A 17 9.58 -21.64 49.52
N GLU A 18 10.80 -21.91 49.98
CA GLU A 18 12.01 -21.45 49.30
C GLU A 18 12.13 -22.03 47.89
N LEU A 19 11.95 -23.35 47.74
CA LEU A 19 12.01 -24.03 46.44
C LEU A 19 10.89 -23.56 45.50
N SER A 20 9.68 -23.36 46.02
CA SER A 20 8.52 -22.87 45.28
C SER A 20 8.67 -21.41 44.87
N ALA A 21 9.28 -20.55 45.69
CA ALA A 21 9.52 -19.16 45.33
C ALA A 21 10.41 -19.03 44.08
N ASP A 22 11.47 -19.84 44.00
CA ASP A 22 12.34 -19.88 42.82
C ASP A 22 11.62 -20.45 41.59
N GLU A 23 10.75 -21.45 41.79
CA GLU A 23 9.97 -22.05 40.71
C GLU A 23 8.87 -21.12 40.17
N GLU A 24 8.16 -20.43 41.06
CA GLU A 24 7.17 -19.40 40.72
C GLU A 24 7.83 -18.22 39.99
N ALA A 25 8.99 -17.76 40.46
CA ALA A 25 9.75 -16.72 39.78
C ALA A 25 10.15 -17.13 38.35
N ARG A 26 10.62 -18.37 38.16
CA ARG A 26 10.91 -18.91 36.81
C ARG A 26 9.67 -19.00 35.94
N ARG A 27 8.54 -19.46 36.49
CA ARG A 27 7.26 -19.53 35.76
C ARG A 27 6.77 -18.14 35.35
N LEU A 28 6.83 -17.15 36.24
CA LEU A 28 6.45 -15.78 35.95
C LEU A 28 7.36 -15.15 34.88
N ALA A 29 8.67 -15.39 34.96
CA ALA A 29 9.62 -14.94 33.94
C ALA A 29 9.29 -15.55 32.57
N PHE A 30 9.01 -16.86 32.50
CA PHE A 30 8.62 -17.54 31.27
C PHE A 30 7.31 -17.01 30.69
N VAL A 31 6.27 -16.81 31.53
CA VAL A 31 4.99 -16.25 31.09
C VAL A 31 5.18 -14.82 30.56
N ARG A 32 5.98 -14.00 31.23
CA ARG A 32 6.31 -12.64 30.79
C ARG A 32 7.05 -12.65 29.46
N GLU A 33 8.06 -13.51 29.31
CA GLU A 33 8.82 -13.63 28.07
C GLU A 33 7.91 -14.06 26.91
N ARG A 34 7.02 -15.03 27.16
CA ARG A 34 6.01 -15.45 26.19
C ARG A 34 5.09 -14.30 25.79
N ALA A 35 4.54 -13.57 26.76
CA ALA A 35 3.66 -12.42 26.48
C ALA A 35 4.37 -11.35 25.63
N LEU A 36 5.64 -11.04 25.93
CA LEU A 36 6.44 -10.10 25.14
C LEU A 36 6.69 -10.61 23.71
N ARG A 37 6.95 -11.91 23.54
CA ARG A 37 7.12 -12.51 22.21
C ARG A 37 5.82 -12.47 21.40
N ASP A 38 4.69 -12.75 22.06
CA ASP A 38 3.37 -12.69 21.42
C ASP A 38 3.05 -11.26 20.99
N GLU A 39 3.29 -10.26 21.85
CA GLU A 39 3.11 -8.84 21.53
C GLU A 39 3.99 -8.39 20.36
N VAL A 40 5.28 -8.74 20.37
CA VAL A 40 6.21 -8.43 19.26
C VAL A 40 5.75 -9.10 17.96
N SER A 41 5.23 -10.32 18.04
CA SER A 41 4.72 -11.05 16.86
C SER A 41 3.50 -10.34 16.27
N GLN A 42 2.55 -9.94 17.11
CA GLN A 42 1.35 -9.19 16.70
C GLN A 42 1.71 -7.84 16.06
N LEU A 43 2.65 -7.10 16.64
CA LEU A 43 3.11 -5.82 16.08
C LEU A 43 3.79 -6.02 14.71
N ASN A 44 4.60 -7.07 14.57
CA ASN A 44 5.24 -7.39 13.30
C ASN A 44 4.23 -7.81 12.23
N GLU A 45 3.20 -8.57 12.60
CA GLU A 45 2.13 -8.97 11.70
C GLU A 45 1.33 -7.74 11.22
N ALA A 46 0.86 -6.90 12.16
CA ALA A 46 0.15 -5.66 11.83
C ALA A 46 0.98 -4.73 10.93
N ARG A 47 2.29 -4.63 11.16
CA ARG A 47 3.19 -3.87 10.29
C ARG A 47 3.27 -4.45 8.89
N LYS A 48 3.46 -5.77 8.75
CA LYS A 48 3.53 -6.45 7.46
C LYS A 48 2.24 -6.31 6.67
N GLU A 49 1.09 -6.48 7.33
CA GLU A 49 -0.21 -6.26 6.71
C GLU A 49 -0.37 -4.81 6.25
N GLY A 50 0.02 -3.84 7.08
CA GLY A 50 0.01 -2.42 6.72
C GLY A 50 0.89 -2.10 5.51
N GLU A 51 2.11 -2.65 5.46
CA GLU A 51 3.04 -2.51 4.32
C GLU A 51 2.46 -3.16 3.06
N GLN A 52 1.88 -4.35 3.16
CA GLN A 52 1.27 -5.06 2.04
C GLN A 52 0.07 -4.30 1.48
N VAL A 53 -0.87 -3.89 2.34
CA VAL A 53 -2.04 -3.09 1.93
C VAL A 53 -1.61 -1.76 1.33
N GLY A 54 -0.56 -1.14 1.86
CA GLY A 54 0.01 0.09 1.33
C GLY A 54 0.57 -0.09 -0.09
N LEU A 55 1.30 -1.19 -0.31
CA LEU A 55 1.86 -1.54 -1.62
C LEU A 55 0.74 -1.83 -2.64
N GLU A 56 -0.21 -2.70 -2.29
CA GLU A 56 -1.31 -3.10 -3.18
C GLU A 56 -2.15 -1.88 -3.61
N LYS A 57 -2.52 -1.01 -2.65
CA LYS A 57 -3.24 0.23 -2.97
C LYS A 57 -2.40 1.19 -3.80
N GLY A 58 -1.11 1.31 -3.49
CA GLY A 58 -0.20 2.16 -4.25
C GLY A 58 -0.05 1.71 -5.71
N GLU A 59 0.10 0.42 -5.92
CA GLU A 59 0.19 -0.19 -7.25
C GLU A 59 -1.11 -0.04 -8.03
N GLN A 60 -2.26 -0.32 -7.41
CA GLN A 60 -3.57 -0.18 -8.06
C GLN A 60 -3.81 1.27 -8.51
N ILE A 61 -3.62 2.24 -7.61
CA ILE A 61 -3.82 3.67 -7.93
C ILE A 61 -2.81 4.12 -9.00
N GLY A 62 -1.57 3.64 -8.94
CA GLY A 62 -0.53 3.94 -9.91
C GLY A 62 -0.88 3.43 -11.31
N LEU A 63 -1.37 2.19 -11.38
CA LEU A 63 -1.76 1.54 -12.63
C LEU A 63 -3.00 2.19 -13.24
N GLU A 64 -4.06 2.42 -12.46
CA GLU A 64 -5.29 3.08 -12.93
C GLU A 64 -5.00 4.48 -13.48
N LYS A 65 -4.25 5.30 -12.72
CA LYS A 65 -3.87 6.65 -13.19
C LYS A 65 -2.95 6.61 -14.40
N GLY A 66 -2.00 5.67 -14.41
CA GLY A 66 -1.06 5.49 -15.51
C GLY A 66 -1.77 5.10 -16.81
N GLU A 67 -2.72 4.18 -16.73
CA GLU A 67 -3.54 3.72 -17.85
C GLU A 67 -4.44 4.85 -18.36
N GLN A 68 -5.15 5.56 -17.48
CA GLN A 68 -6.01 6.67 -17.89
C GLN A 68 -5.21 7.77 -18.60
N ILE A 69 -4.09 8.22 -18.01
CA ILE A 69 -3.23 9.24 -18.64
C ILE A 69 -2.64 8.72 -19.96
N GLY A 70 -2.27 7.44 -20.02
CA GLY A 70 -1.74 6.80 -21.21
C GLY A 70 -2.76 6.75 -22.36
N LEU A 71 -4.00 6.36 -22.05
CA LEU A 71 -5.11 6.31 -23.01
C LEU A 71 -5.46 7.71 -23.51
N GLU A 72 -5.66 8.69 -22.62
CA GLU A 72 -5.96 10.07 -23.00
C GLU A 72 -4.87 10.67 -23.90
N LYS A 73 -3.59 10.47 -23.55
CA LYS A 73 -2.47 10.89 -24.39
C LYS A 73 -2.45 10.16 -25.73
N GLY A 74 -2.73 8.86 -25.74
CA GLY A 74 -2.79 8.04 -26.94
C GLY A 74 -3.89 8.48 -27.91
N GLU A 75 -5.08 8.76 -27.39
CA GLU A 75 -6.21 9.28 -28.17
C GLU A 75 -5.90 10.66 -28.73
N ARG A 76 -5.35 11.57 -27.91
CA ARG A 76 -4.95 12.90 -28.36
C ARG A 76 -3.90 12.83 -29.48
N LEU A 77 -2.86 12.01 -29.32
CA LEU A 77 -1.84 11.80 -30.35
C LEU A 77 -2.43 11.18 -31.63
N ARG A 78 -3.42 10.30 -31.52
CA ARG A 78 -4.12 9.73 -32.68
C ARG A 78 -4.96 10.80 -33.38
N ALA A 79 -5.68 11.64 -32.64
CA ALA A 79 -6.45 12.76 -33.17
C ALA A 79 -5.54 13.75 -33.93
N GLU A 80 -4.42 14.14 -33.34
CA GLU A 80 -3.42 15.03 -33.98
C GLU A 80 -2.82 14.41 -35.24
N LYS A 81 -2.45 13.12 -35.22
CA LYS A 81 -1.94 12.41 -36.41
C LYS A 81 -2.98 12.37 -37.52
N THR A 82 -4.25 12.15 -37.17
CA THR A 82 -5.36 12.11 -38.12
C THR A 82 -5.58 13.50 -38.72
N ALA A 83 -5.60 14.55 -37.88
CA ALA A 83 -5.72 15.93 -38.33
C ALA A 83 -4.57 16.31 -39.29
N ARG A 84 -3.32 15.98 -38.95
CA ARG A 84 -2.16 16.20 -39.83
C ARG A 84 -2.30 15.49 -41.17
N ASN A 85 -2.85 14.28 -41.21
CA ASN A 85 -3.09 13.55 -42.45
C ASN A 85 -4.22 14.18 -43.27
N LEU A 86 -5.30 14.65 -42.64
CA LEU A 86 -6.37 15.37 -43.32
C LEU A 86 -5.92 16.73 -43.86
N ILE A 87 -5.05 17.45 -43.14
CA ILE A 87 -4.44 18.69 -43.63
C ILE A 87 -3.57 18.40 -44.88
N LYS A 88 -2.96 17.21 -45.01
CA LYS A 88 -2.20 16.81 -46.23
C LYS A 88 -3.07 16.67 -47.46
N THR A 89 -4.34 16.33 -47.34
CA THR A 89 -5.21 16.16 -48.51
C THR A 89 -5.70 17.51 -49.07
N ASN A 90 -5.56 18.60 -48.30
CA ASN A 90 -5.91 19.98 -48.67
C ASN A 90 -7.36 20.17 -49.15
N ALA A 91 -8.23 19.20 -48.85
CA ALA A 91 -9.61 19.13 -49.34
C ALA A 91 -10.66 19.53 -48.28
N LEU A 92 -10.24 19.71 -47.03
CA LEU A 92 -11.12 19.92 -45.87
C LEU A 92 -10.83 21.25 -45.17
N SER A 93 -11.89 21.91 -44.69
CA SER A 93 -11.78 23.10 -43.85
C SER A 93 -11.33 22.77 -42.43
N ASP A 94 -10.85 23.77 -41.68
CA ASP A 94 -10.42 23.56 -40.30
C ASP A 94 -11.60 23.16 -39.40
N GLU A 95 -12.82 23.61 -39.70
CA GLU A 95 -14.03 23.17 -39.00
C GLU A 95 -14.35 21.69 -39.25
N GLN A 96 -14.20 21.22 -40.49
CA GLN A 96 -14.46 19.82 -40.85
C GLN A 96 -13.43 18.87 -40.23
N ILE A 97 -12.16 19.29 -40.18
CA ILE A 97 -11.09 18.51 -39.55
C ILE A 97 -11.29 18.47 -38.02
N ALA A 98 -11.67 19.59 -37.41
CA ALA A 98 -12.01 19.66 -35.99
C ALA A 98 -13.16 18.68 -35.65
N GLN A 99 -14.25 18.69 -36.43
CA GLN A 99 -15.36 17.76 -36.25
C GLN A 99 -14.96 16.29 -36.41
N ALA A 100 -14.12 15.96 -37.40
CA ALA A 100 -13.72 14.58 -37.68
C ALA A 100 -12.72 14.01 -36.65
N THR A 101 -11.95 14.86 -35.99
CA THR A 101 -10.85 14.44 -35.09
C THR A 101 -11.15 14.69 -33.62
N GLY A 102 -12.20 15.44 -33.30
CA GLY A 102 -12.52 15.85 -31.93
C GLY A 102 -11.59 16.93 -31.38
N LEU A 103 -10.75 17.53 -32.23
CA LEU A 103 -9.89 18.67 -31.86
C LEU A 103 -10.65 19.99 -31.98
N THR A 104 -10.14 21.02 -31.32
CA THR A 104 -10.65 22.38 -31.48
C THR A 104 -10.15 22.99 -32.79
N GLN A 105 -10.91 23.94 -33.35
CA GLN A 105 -10.49 24.69 -34.55
C GLN A 105 -9.14 25.40 -34.35
N GLY A 106 -8.87 25.88 -33.13
CA GLY A 106 -7.58 26.49 -32.77
C GLY A 106 -6.41 25.52 -32.84
N GLU A 107 -6.58 24.29 -32.33
CA GLU A 107 -5.55 23.24 -32.42
C GLU A 107 -5.29 22.84 -33.89
N VAL A 108 -6.34 22.70 -34.70
CA VAL A 108 -6.19 22.39 -36.13
C VAL A 108 -5.47 23.53 -36.87
N ALA A 109 -5.82 24.79 -36.58
CA ALA A 109 -5.16 25.95 -37.17
C ALA A 109 -3.67 26.03 -36.78
N GLN A 110 -3.32 25.70 -35.53
CA GLN A 110 -1.93 25.59 -35.09
C GLN A 110 -1.18 24.48 -35.85
N LEU A 111 -1.76 23.28 -35.97
CA LEU A 111 -1.17 22.18 -36.74
C LEU A 111 -0.97 22.54 -38.22
N ARG A 112 -1.84 23.37 -38.78
CA ARG A 112 -1.73 23.88 -40.16
C ARG A 112 -0.61 24.92 -40.28
N ALA A 113 -0.49 25.83 -39.32
CA ALA A 113 0.57 26.83 -39.26
C ALA A 113 1.96 26.20 -39.04
N GLU A 114 2.07 25.17 -38.20
CA GLU A 114 3.32 24.40 -37.98
C GLU A 114 3.89 23.80 -39.26
N ARG A 115 3.02 23.42 -40.21
CA ARG A 115 3.42 22.84 -41.48
C ARG A 115 3.85 23.88 -42.52
N GLN A 116 3.30 25.08 -42.45
CA GLN A 116 3.60 26.16 -43.39
C GLN A 116 4.91 26.90 -43.03
N LYS A 117 5.49 26.61 -41.86
CA LYS A 117 6.86 26.97 -41.50
C LYS A 117 7.86 25.99 -42.09
#